data_AF-A0A5D6Y902-F1
#
_entry.id   AF-A0A5D6Y902-F1
#
_cell.length_a   1.000
_cell.length_b   1.000
_cell.length_c   1.000
_cell.angle_alpha   90.00
_cell.angle_beta   90.00
_cell.angle_gamma   90.00
#
_symmetry.space_group_name_H-M   'P 1'
#
loop_
_entity.id
_entity.type
_entity.pdbx_description
1 polymer ?
#
loop_
_entity_poly.entity_id
_entity_poly.type
_entity_poly.pdbx_seq_one_letter_code
_entity_poly.pdbx_strand_id
1 'polypeptide(L)'
;MRRVKDSIQREMKFYSLTGDAIQVALSSALLDFGTENERLVLVLRDDGSSMAKACYNWDVALFGCIGHCLHLVVGPFLLERRGHMEEPTEMN
;
A
#
# COMPACT_ATOMS: atom_id res chain seq x y z
N MET A 1 -3.40 -14.02 -19.88
CA MET A 1 -2.99 -13.42 -18.59
C MET A 1 -1.81 -12.44 -18.70
N ARG A 2 -0.77 -12.68 -19.52
CA ARG A 2 0.40 -11.77 -19.62
C ARG A 2 0.04 -10.32 -20.06
N ARG A 3 -0.82 -10.15 -21.08
CA ARG A 3 -1.29 -8.83 -21.54
C ARG A 3 -2.06 -8.01 -20.50
N VAL A 4 -2.83 -8.66 -19.63
CA VAL A 4 -3.57 -7.96 -18.55
C VAL A 4 -2.59 -7.46 -17.49
N LYS A 5 -1.60 -8.29 -17.13
CA LYS A 5 -0.51 -7.91 -16.23
C LYS A 5 0.31 -6.75 -16.79
N ASP A 6 0.58 -6.75 -18.09
CA ASP A 6 1.34 -5.68 -18.77
C ASP A 6 0.55 -4.38 -18.95
N SER A 7 -0.78 -4.47 -19.03
CA SER A 7 -1.69 -3.31 -19.05
C SER A 7 -1.81 -2.69 -17.66
N ILE A 8 -1.99 -3.51 -16.63
CA ILE A 8 -1.99 -3.07 -15.22
C ILE A 8 -0.64 -2.47 -14.85
N GLN A 9 0.48 -3.09 -15.23
CA GLN A 9 1.81 -2.52 -15.00
C GLN A 9 2.05 -1.21 -15.76
N ARG A 10 1.44 -1.03 -16.94
CA ARG A 10 1.51 0.24 -17.68
C ARG A 10 0.67 1.34 -17.03
N GLU A 11 -0.55 1.03 -16.59
CA GLU A 11 -1.38 1.96 -15.82
C GLU A 11 -0.74 2.31 -14.47
N MET A 12 -0.18 1.32 -13.76
CA MET A 12 0.58 1.54 -12.53
C MET A 12 1.90 2.30 -12.76
N LYS A 13 2.51 2.21 -13.94
CA LYS A 13 3.66 3.05 -14.32
C LYS A 13 3.25 4.49 -14.66
N PHE A 14 2.05 4.68 -15.20
CA PHE A 14 1.51 6.01 -15.49
C PHE A 14 1.20 6.78 -14.19
N TYR A 15 0.78 6.04 -13.16
CA TYR A 15 0.68 6.51 -11.78
C TYR A 15 1.93 6.12 -10.98
N SER A 16 3.08 6.71 -11.31
CA SER A 16 4.15 6.86 -10.31
C SER A 16 3.62 7.79 -9.20
N LEU A 17 2.76 7.27 -8.33
CA LEU A 17 2.19 7.97 -7.19
C LEU A 17 3.30 8.25 -6.20
N THR A 18 3.97 9.38 -6.42
CA THR A 18 4.88 9.98 -5.44
C THR A 18 4.06 10.49 -4.27
N GLY A 19 4.71 10.74 -3.13
CA GLY A 19 4.05 11.39 -2.01
C GLY A 19 3.42 12.74 -2.41
N ASP A 20 4.06 13.49 -3.29
CA ASP A 20 3.58 14.79 -3.76
C ASP A 20 2.29 14.64 -4.58
N ALA A 21 2.20 13.63 -5.45
CA ALA A 21 0.98 13.36 -6.22
C ALA A 21 -0.18 12.93 -5.32
N ILE A 22 0.10 12.15 -4.27
CA ILE A 22 -0.90 11.76 -3.27
C ILE A 22 -1.41 12.99 -2.49
N GLN A 23 -0.49 13.86 -2.05
CA GLN A 23 -0.86 15.10 -1.36
C GLN A 23 -1.78 15.97 -2.22
N VAL A 24 -1.41 16.23 -3.48
CA VAL A 24 -2.25 17.02 -4.41
C VAL A 24 -3.64 16.39 -4.59
N ALA A 25 -3.72 15.07 -4.77
CA ALA A 25 -5.00 14.38 -4.94
C ALA A 25 -5.89 14.48 -3.70
N LEU A 26 -5.31 14.33 -2.50
CA LEU A 26 -6.04 14.46 -1.24
C LEU A 26 -6.50 15.90 -0.99
N SER A 27 -5.66 16.90 -1.26
CA SER A 27 -6.03 18.31 -1.15
C SER A 27 -7.18 18.66 -2.10
N SER A 28 -7.14 18.16 -3.34
CA SER A 28 -8.24 18.33 -4.29
C SER A 28 -9.53 17.72 -3.77
N ALA A 29 -9.47 16.49 -3.22
CA ALA A 29 -10.64 15.83 -2.67
C ALA A 29 -11.25 16.62 -1.49
N LEU A 30 -10.41 17.12 -0.57
CA LEU A 30 -10.90 17.94 0.55
C LEU A 30 -11.60 19.21 0.06
N LEU A 31 -11.03 19.88 -0.94
CA LEU A 31 -11.63 21.06 -1.56
C LEU A 31 -12.99 20.74 -2.19
N ASP A 32 -13.12 19.60 -2.88
CA ASP A 32 -14.39 19.15 -3.46
C ASP A 32 -15.47 18.92 -2.39
N PHE A 33 -15.06 18.51 -1.18
CA PHE A 33 -15.93 18.41 0.00
C PHE A 33 -16.12 19.74 0.75
N GLY A 34 -15.60 20.86 0.24
CA GLY A 34 -15.67 22.17 0.87
C GLY A 34 -14.90 22.24 2.20
N THR A 35 -13.88 21.41 2.34
CA THR A 35 -13.04 21.32 3.55
C THR A 35 -11.67 21.91 3.27
N GLU A 36 -11.18 22.71 4.21
CA GLU A 36 -9.83 23.30 4.17
C GLU A 36 -8.77 22.23 4.48
N ASN A 37 -7.61 22.31 3.84
CA ASN A 37 -6.51 21.35 4.02
C ASN A 37 -6.03 21.30 5.47
N GLU A 38 -6.05 22.44 6.16
CA GLU A 38 -5.63 22.63 7.54
C GLU A 38 -6.53 21.87 8.55
N ARG A 39 -7.70 21.39 8.10
CA ARG A 39 -8.61 20.58 8.93
C ARG A 39 -8.30 19.09 8.88
N LEU A 40 -7.42 18.65 7.97
CA LEU A 40 -6.99 17.26 7.93
C LEU A 40 -5.95 17.00 9.03
N VAL A 41 -6.37 16.33 10.10
CA VAL A 41 -5.49 16.05 11.25
C VAL A 41 -4.88 14.65 11.23
N LEU A 42 -5.52 13.71 10.52
CA LEU A 42 -5.15 12.30 10.53
C LEU A 42 -5.57 11.61 9.24
N VAL A 43 -4.66 10.82 8.67
CA VAL A 43 -4.94 9.88 7.59
C VAL A 43 -4.89 8.45 8.14
N LEU A 44 -5.94 7.67 7.90
CA LEU A 44 -6.05 6.25 8.27
C LEU A 44 -5.91 5.38 7.02
N ARG A 45 -4.69 4.87 6.77
CA ARG A 45 -4.35 4.09 5.56
C ARG A 45 -3.27 3.06 5.86
N ASP A 46 -2.96 2.21 4.90
CA ASP A 46 -1.74 1.42 4.93
C ASP A 46 -0.50 2.32 4.99
N ASP A 47 0.57 1.82 5.61
CA ASP A 47 1.86 2.48 5.81
C ASP A 47 2.75 2.42 4.55
N GLY A 48 2.12 2.52 3.37
CA GLY A 48 2.82 2.60 2.09
C GLY A 48 3.78 3.79 2.06
N SER A 49 5.01 3.60 1.58
CA SER A 49 6.08 4.61 1.65
C SER A 49 5.73 5.95 1.00
N SER A 50 5.02 5.95 -0.13
CA SER A 50 4.54 7.19 -0.77
C SER A 50 3.51 7.92 0.10
N MET A 51 2.61 7.20 0.76
CA MET A 51 1.61 7.78 1.67
C MET A 51 2.30 8.36 2.91
N ALA A 52 3.26 7.64 3.49
CA ALA A 52 4.06 8.12 4.60
C ALA A 52 4.82 9.41 4.25
N LYS A 53 5.42 9.48 3.05
CA LYS A 53 6.07 10.70 2.55
C LYS A 53 5.07 11.85 2.37
N ALA A 54 3.90 11.58 1.80
CA ALA A 54 2.86 12.60 1.61
C ALA A 54 2.43 13.22 2.95
N CYS A 55 2.13 12.38 3.94
CA CYS A 55 1.71 12.83 5.26
C CYS A 55 2.83 13.57 6.00
N TYR A 56 4.08 13.10 5.90
CA TYR A 56 5.25 13.79 6.46
C TYR A 56 5.44 15.19 5.86
N ASN A 57 5.38 15.31 4.53
CA ASN A 57 5.54 16.60 3.85
C ASN A 57 4.38 17.57 4.15
N TRP A 58 3.19 17.04 4.41
CA TRP A 58 1.99 17.82 4.73
C TRP A 58 1.84 18.11 6.23
N ASP A 59 2.73 17.60 7.08
CA ASP A 59 2.63 17.70 8.55
C ASP A 59 1.29 17.16 9.09
N VAL A 60 0.82 16.06 8.52
CA VAL A 60 -0.42 15.36 8.92
C VAL A 60 -0.06 14.02 9.53
N ALA A 61 -0.73 13.65 10.63
CA ALA A 61 -0.52 12.35 11.24
C ALA A 61 -0.98 11.21 10.29
N LEU A 62 -0.19 10.15 10.19
CA LEU A 62 -0.56 8.91 9.52
C LEU A 62 -0.70 7.80 10.56
N PHE A 63 -1.84 7.10 10.53
CA PHE A 63 -2.04 5.88 11.31
C PHE A 63 -2.22 4.68 10.39
N GLY A 64 -1.32 3.71 10.55
CA GLY A 64 -1.27 2.48 9.78
C GLY A 64 -2.50 1.59 10.01
N CYS A 65 -3.02 1.00 8.94
CA CYS A 65 -4.10 0.04 9.03
C CYS A 65 -3.66 -1.22 9.80
N ILE A 66 -4.38 -1.56 10.87
CA ILE A 66 -4.13 -2.76 11.68
C ILE A 66 -4.13 -4.03 10.81
N GLY A 67 -5.01 -4.11 9.82
CA GLY A 67 -5.05 -5.23 8.88
C GLY A 67 -3.77 -5.36 8.06
N HIS A 68 -3.15 -4.24 7.67
CA HIS A 68 -1.87 -4.25 6.98
C HIS A 68 -0.76 -4.72 7.90
N CYS A 69 -0.70 -4.18 9.13
CA CYS A 69 0.28 -4.61 10.14
C CYS A 69 0.16 -6.11 10.44
N LEU A 70 -1.06 -6.62 10.61
CA LEU A 70 -1.30 -8.04 10.89
C LEU A 70 -0.88 -8.91 9.71
N HIS A 71 -1.18 -8.50 8.48
CA HIS A 71 -0.74 -9.22 7.28
C HIS A 71 0.79 -9.28 7.17
N LEU A 72 1.51 -8.20 7.50
CA LEU A 72 2.97 -8.20 7.48
C LEU A 72 3.58 -9.12 8.54
N VAL A 73 2.97 -9.19 9.73
CA VAL A 73 3.45 -10.04 10.83
C VAL A 73 3.10 -11.50 10.61
N VAL A 74 1.86 -11.80 10.24
CA VAL A 74 1.34 -13.19 10.19
C VAL A 74 1.47 -13.79 8.79
N GLY A 75 1.37 -12.97 7.74
CA GLY A 75 1.37 -13.41 6.34
C GLY A 75 2.53 -14.36 6.00
N PRO A 76 3.80 -14.04 6.33
CA PRO A 76 4.93 -14.92 6.03
C PRO A 76 4.83 -16.34 6.62
N PHE A 77 4.11 -16.51 7.72
CA PHE A 77 3.92 -17.82 8.37
C PHE A 77 2.79 -18.65 7.75
N LEU A 78 1.87 -17.99 7.03
CA LEU A 78 0.76 -18.63 6.34
C LEU A 78 1.08 -18.96 4.88
N LEU A 79 2.19 -18.44 4.35
CA LEU A 79 2.64 -18.75 3.00
C LEU A 79 3.28 -20.15 2.98
N GLU A 80 2.75 -21.03 2.12
CA GLU A 80 3.41 -22.30 1.82
C GLU A 80 4.85 -22.04 1.35
N ARG A 81 5.82 -22.66 2.01
CA ARG A 81 7.22 -22.58 1.58
C ARG A 81 7.33 -23.26 0.21
N ARG A 82 7.61 -22.48 -0.84
CA ARG A 82 8.12 -23.03 -2.10
C ARG A 82 9.51 -23.62 -1.84
N GLY A 83 9.59 -24.91 -1.50
CA GLY A 83 10.88 -25.59 -1.37
C GLY A 83 10.98 -26.84 -0.51
N HIS A 84 9.92 -27.36 0.10
CA HIS A 84 9.96 -28.71 0.69
C HIS A 84 8.98 -29.63 -0.05
N MET A 85 9.38 -30.07 -1.26
CA MET A 85 8.99 -31.40 -1.68
C MET A 85 9.87 -32.34 -0.85
N GLU A 86 9.33 -32.87 0.25
CA GLU A 86 9.90 -34.06 0.85
C GLU A 86 9.86 -35.16 -0.21
N GLU A 87 11.03 -35.63 -0.64
CA GLU A 87 11.09 -36.85 -1.45
C GLU A 87 10.43 -37.96 -0.62
N PRO A 88 9.48 -38.73 -1.20
CA PRO A 88 8.89 -39.85 -0.49
C PRO A 88 10.01 -40.82 -0.16
N THR A 89 10.30 -40.96 1.14
CA THR A 89 11.24 -41.98 1.60
C THR A 89 10.56 -43.32 1.36
N GLU A 90 11.01 -44.07 0.35
CA GLU A 90 10.59 -45.45 0.16
C GLU A 90 10.91 -46.23 1.45
N MET A 91 9.87 -46.68 2.14
CA MET A 91 10.01 -47.63 3.24
C MET A 91 10.32 -49.00 2.64
N ASN A 92 11.55 -49.47 2.86
CA ASN A 92 11.95 -50.86 2.63
C ASN A 92 11.23 -51.82 3.60
#